data_AF-A0A838K910-F1
#
_entry.id   AF-A0A838K910-F1
#
_cell.length_a   1.000
_cell.length_b   1.000
_cell.length_c   1.000
_cell.angle_alpha   90.00
_cell.angle_beta   90.00
_cell.angle_gamma   90.00
#
_symmetry.space_group_name_H-M   'P 1'
#
loop_
_entity.id
_entity.type
_entity.pdbx_description
1 polymer ?
#
loop_
_entity_poly.entity_id
_entity_poly.type
_entity_poly.pdbx_seq_one_letter_code
_entity_poly.pdbx_strand_id
1 'polypeptide(L)'
;DYERFAKMDDDGNVTSDGIRSFVVGTGGAELRGFRANKATGSVYRHSGDHGVLFVKVSPTGYGWRYVTTDGATLDSGSDTCR
;
A
#
# COMPACT_ATOMS: atom_id res chain seq x y z
N ASP A 1 -4.82 -4.59 8.57
CA ASP A 1 -3.40 -4.58 8.15
C ASP A 1 -3.16 -3.51 7.08
N TYR A 2 -1.89 -3.21 6.82
CA TYR A 2 -1.41 -2.38 5.72
C TYR A 2 -0.70 -3.27 4.70
N GLU A 3 -1.14 -3.23 3.44
CA GLU A 3 -0.49 -3.97 2.35
C GLU A 3 -0.43 -3.12 1.08
N ARG A 4 0.76 -3.03 0.47
CA ARG A 4 0.97 -2.37 -0.82
C ARG A 4 1.30 -3.41 -1.88
N PHE A 5 0.66 -3.26 -3.03
CA PHE A 5 0.88 -4.11 -4.19
C PHE A 5 1.76 -3.40 -5.25
N ALA A 6 2.34 -4.20 -6.13
CA ALA A 6 2.85 -3.78 -7.42
C ALA A 6 1.68 -3.26 -8.27
N LYS A 7 2.00 -2.64 -9.41
CA LYS A 7 0.98 -2.32 -10.40
C LYS A 7 0.45 -3.62 -11.01
N MET A 8 -0.87 -3.74 -11.10
CA MET A 8 -1.53 -4.93 -11.65
C MET A 8 -2.64 -4.53 -12.64
N ASP A 9 -2.88 -5.38 -13.62
CA ASP A 9 -4.05 -5.29 -14.50
C ASP A 9 -5.31 -5.83 -13.80
N ASP A 10 -6.44 -5.78 -14.49
CA ASP A 10 -7.75 -6.23 -14.01
C ASP A 10 -7.85 -7.75 -13.84
N ASP A 11 -7.00 -8.52 -14.53
CA ASP A 11 -6.83 -9.96 -14.34
C ASP A 11 -5.92 -10.31 -13.14
N GLY A 12 -5.29 -9.31 -12.52
CA GLY A 12 -4.41 -9.49 -11.36
C GLY A 12 -2.97 -9.88 -11.71
N ASN A 13 -2.56 -9.74 -12.97
CA ASN A 13 -1.17 -9.92 -13.38
C ASN A 13 -0.35 -8.67 -13.08
N VAL A 14 0.91 -8.85 -12.70
CA VAL A 14 1.83 -7.74 -12.45
C VAL A 14 2.26 -7.13 -13.79
N THR A 15 1.99 -5.84 -13.96
CA THR A 15 2.35 -5.08 -15.18
C THR A 15 2.68 -3.62 -14.84
N SER A 16 3.60 -3.00 -15.59
CA SER A 16 3.97 -1.59 -15.39
C SER A 16 2.86 -0.61 -15.76
N ASP A 17 1.89 -1.05 -16.55
CA ASP A 17 0.79 -0.23 -17.06
C ASP A 17 -0.48 -0.37 -16.20
N GLY A 18 -0.40 -1.19 -15.15
CA GLY A 18 -1.49 -1.45 -14.22
C GLY A 18 -1.66 -0.39 -13.13
N ILE A 19 -2.64 -0.63 -12.26
CA ILE A 19 -2.96 0.22 -11.11
C ILE A 19 -2.25 -0.28 -9.87
N ARG A 20 -1.70 0.65 -9.09
CA ARG A 20 -1.14 0.34 -7.76
C ARG A 20 -2.25 0.33 -6.72
N SER A 21 -2.36 -0.77 -5.99
CA SER A 21 -3.37 -0.93 -4.94
C SER A 21 -2.77 -0.93 -3.54
N PHE A 22 -3.58 -0.45 -2.58
CA PHE A 22 -3.25 -0.39 -1.17
C PHE A 22 -4.42 -0.92 -0.34
N VAL A 23 -4.12 -1.76 0.64
CA VAL A 23 -5.03 -2.08 1.75
C VAL A 23 -4.57 -1.26 2.94
N VAL A 24 -5.47 -0.48 3.53
CA VAL A 24 -5.20 0.37 4.70
C VAL A 24 -6.25 0.08 5.79
N GLY A 25 -6.30 -1.18 6.21
CA GLY A 25 -7.19 -1.66 7.27
C GLY A 25 -6.58 -1.50 8.66
N THR A 26 -5.84 -0.41 8.91
CA THR A 26 -5.13 -0.14 10.18
C THR A 26 -5.72 1.04 10.95
N GLY A 27 -6.90 1.54 10.56
CA GLY A 27 -7.50 2.76 11.09
C GLY A 27 -8.07 2.72 12.52
N GLY A 28 -7.99 1.59 13.24
CA GLY A 28 -8.32 1.53 14.68
C GLY A 28 -9.15 0.32 15.14
N ALA A 29 -9.70 -0.48 14.24
CA ALA A 29 -10.24 -1.80 14.58
C ALA A 29 -9.11 -2.83 14.77
N GLU A 30 -9.39 -3.95 15.44
CA GLU A 30 -8.42 -5.02 15.71
C GLU A 30 -7.57 -5.38 14.47
N LEU A 31 -6.25 -5.38 14.64
CA LEU A 31 -5.31 -5.72 13.59
C LEU A 31 -5.36 -7.22 13.31
N ARG A 32 -5.40 -7.58 12.03
CA ARG A 32 -5.38 -8.96 11.56
C ARG A 32 -4.02 -9.26 10.95
N GLY A 33 -3.49 -10.45 11.25
CA GLY A 33 -2.29 -10.97 10.61
C GLY A 33 -2.53 -11.38 9.16
N PHE A 34 -1.45 -11.63 8.44
CA PHE A 34 -1.50 -12.08 7.06
C PHE A 34 -1.66 -13.61 6.94
N ARG A 35 -2.23 -14.06 5.83
CA ARG A 35 -2.13 -15.47 5.42
C ARG A 35 -0.66 -15.83 5.15
N ALA A 36 -0.32 -17.10 5.35
CA ALA A 36 1.04 -17.62 5.11
C ALA A 36 1.50 -17.36 3.67
N ASN A 37 0.63 -17.66 2.71
CA ASN A 37 0.89 -17.39 1.30
C ASN A 37 0.67 -15.91 1.00
N LYS A 38 1.67 -15.31 0.38
CA LYS A 38 1.63 -13.93 -0.09
C LYS A 38 0.81 -13.85 -1.37
N ALA A 39 -0.11 -12.89 -1.45
CA ALA A 39 -0.91 -12.66 -2.65
C ALA A 39 -0.03 -12.20 -3.83
N THR A 40 -0.45 -12.50 -5.06
CA THR A 40 0.20 -12.01 -6.29
C THR A 40 0.36 -10.50 -6.24
N GLY A 41 1.53 -10.02 -6.64
CA GLY A 41 1.83 -8.59 -6.67
C GLY A 41 1.96 -7.92 -5.30
N SER A 42 1.76 -8.60 -4.17
CA SER A 42 2.05 -7.99 -2.86
C SER A 42 3.54 -7.61 -2.79
N VAL A 43 3.86 -6.41 -2.30
CA VAL A 43 5.25 -5.91 -2.22
C VAL A 43 5.63 -5.59 -0.79
N TYR A 44 4.73 -4.97 -0.02
CA TYR A 44 4.97 -4.60 1.37
C TYR A 44 3.77 -4.96 2.23
N ARG A 45 4.02 -5.47 3.44
CA ARG A 45 3.01 -5.95 4.39
C ARG A 45 3.37 -5.52 5.80
N HIS A 46 2.42 -4.96 6.53
CA HIS A 46 2.58 -4.59 7.93
C HIS A 46 1.25 -4.76 8.69
N SER A 47 1.30 -5.40 9.86
CA SER A 47 0.11 -5.66 10.69
C SER A 47 0.39 -5.45 12.18
N GLY A 48 1.48 -4.77 12.53
CA GLY A 48 1.91 -4.57 13.92
C GLY A 48 1.26 -3.34 14.57
N ASP A 49 1.08 -2.28 13.78
CA ASP A 49 0.73 -0.96 14.29
C ASP A 49 -0.43 -0.34 13.50
N HIS A 50 -1.21 0.48 14.21
CA HIS A 50 -2.20 1.36 13.60
C HIS A 50 -1.50 2.48 12.85
N GLY A 51 -2.16 2.98 11.80
CA GLY A 51 -1.59 4.04 10.98
C GLY A 51 -2.53 4.53 9.89
N VAL A 52 -2.04 5.49 9.12
CA VAL A 52 -2.77 6.14 8.03
C VAL A 52 -1.89 6.28 6.80
N LEU A 53 -2.53 6.18 5.64
CA LEU A 53 -1.89 6.43 4.35
C LEU A 53 -2.11 7.89 3.94
N PHE A 54 -1.03 8.62 3.73
CA PHE A 54 -1.08 9.92 3.07
C PHE A 54 -0.75 9.75 1.59
N VAL A 55 -1.61 10.29 0.72
CA VAL A 55 -1.38 10.33 -0.72
C VAL A 55 -1.33 11.78 -1.17
N LYS A 56 -0.29 12.14 -1.91
CA LYS A 56 -0.16 13.44 -2.57
C LYS A 56 -0.23 13.22 -4.08
N VAL A 57 -1.22 13.80 -4.73
CA VAL A 57 -1.41 13.70 -6.18
C VAL A 57 -0.97 15.00 -6.84
N SER A 58 -0.40 14.89 -8.04
CA SER A 58 -0.07 15.99 -8.94
C SER A 58 -0.58 15.67 -10.36
N PRO A 59 -0.55 16.64 -11.29
CA PRO A 59 -0.97 16.38 -12.68
C PRO A 59 -0.16 15.28 -13.39
N THR A 60 1.07 15.02 -12.96
CA THR A 60 2.00 14.09 -13.62
C THR A 60 2.35 12.88 -12.77
N GLY A 61 1.77 12.72 -11.58
CA GLY A 61 2.11 11.61 -10.70
C GLY A 61 1.49 11.66 -9.32
N TYR A 62 1.96 10.78 -8.45
CA TYR A 62 1.55 10.73 -7.06
C TYR A 62 2.70 10.22 -6.18
N GLY A 63 2.65 10.59 -4.90
CA GLY A 63 3.50 10.06 -3.86
C GLY A 63 2.66 9.53 -2.70
N TRP A 64 3.18 8.56 -1.97
CA TRP A 64 2.54 8.03 -0.77
C TRP A 64 3.52 7.90 0.38
N ARG A 65 2.99 7.99 1.60
CA ARG A 65 3.65 7.58 2.85
C ARG A 65 2.63 6.93 3.78
N TYR A 66 2.94 5.74 4.27
CA TYR A 66 2.22 5.10 5.36
C TYR A 66 2.91 5.48 6.68
N VAL A 67 2.15 6.10 7.57
CA VAL A 67 2.65 6.61 8.85
C VAL A 67 1.86 5.98 9.99
N THR A 68 2.59 5.37 10.93
CA THR A 68 2.03 4.75 12.13
C THR A 68 1.65 5.80 13.17
N THR A 69 0.86 5.40 14.15
CA THR A 69 0.36 6.31 15.21
C THR A 69 1.45 6.89 16.10
N ASP A 70 2.63 6.26 16.16
CA ASP A 70 3.82 6.78 16.84
C ASP A 70 4.63 7.79 15.99
N GLY A 71 4.19 8.05 14.76
CA GLY A 71 4.80 8.98 13.82
C GLY A 71 5.86 8.36 12.90
N ALA A 72 6.17 7.06 13.02
CA ALA A 72 7.13 6.42 12.13
C ALA A 72 6.56 6.26 10.70
N THR A 73 7.40 6.49 9.69
CA THR A 73 7.05 6.18 8.30
C THR A 73 7.59 4.80 7.96
N LEU A 74 6.71 3.82 7.75
CA LEU A 74 7.13 2.43 7.49
C LEU A 74 7.19 2.08 6.01
N ASP A 75 6.42 2.75 5.17
CA ASP A 75 6.46 2.58 3.72
C ASP A 75 6.22 3.91 3.02
N SER A 76 6.93 4.14 1.92
CA SER A 76 6.77 5.34 1.11
C SER A 76 7.22 5.10 -0.31
N GLY A 77 6.81 5.97 -1.21
CA GLY A 77 7.23 5.94 -2.60
C GLY A 77 6.52 6.96 -3.45
N SER A 78 6.80 6.91 -4.75
CA SER A 78 6.14 7.74 -5.74
C SER A 78 6.07 7.03 -7.07
N ASP A 79 5.17 7.50 -7.93
CA ASP A 79 5.00 7.02 -9.29
C ASP A 79 4.53 8.16 -10.20
N THR A 80 4.74 7.99 -11.49
CA THR A 80 4.26 8.96 -12.50
C THR A 80 2.93 8.48 -13.07
N CYS A 81 2.02 9.42 -13.33
CA CYS A 81 0.86 9.16 -14.18
C CYS A 81 1.38 9.01 -15.62
N ARG A 82 0.90 7.99 -16.32
CA ARG A 82 1.23 7.71 -17.72
C ARG A 82 -0.02 7.75 -18.55
#